data_AF-A0A2V6SW39-F1
#
_entry.id   AF-A0A2V6SW39-F1
#
_cell.length_a   1.000
_cell.length_b   1.000
_cell.length_c   1.000
_cell.angle_alpha   90.00
_cell.angle_beta   90.00
_cell.angle_gamma   90.00
#
_symmetry.space_group_name_H-M   'P 1'
#
loop_
_entity.id
_entity.type
_entity.pdbx_description
1 polymer ?
#
loop_
_entity_poly.entity_id
_entity_poly.type
_entity_poly.pdbx_seq_one_letter_code
_entity_poly.pdbx_strand_id
1 'polypeptide(L)'
;MTEALPGVVGWPLLVVLTGLLGSFLNVCISRLPVRESIVFPGSHCPRCQAAIRFYDNVPLLSFAALGGRCRACRAPIAWRYPLVEALTIGVGVLIVWTLGPTWEALRVLLLGLGLIAVTFTDLEHLLIPDRITLPGIAVGFLSQLYPAP
;
A
#
# COMPACT_ATOMS: atom_id res chain seq x y z
N MET A 1 5.72 29.33 -0.61
CA MET A 1 4.50 28.66 -1.09
C MET A 1 4.73 28.29 -2.56
N THR A 2 4.59 26.98 -2.88
CA THR A 2 4.38 26.37 -4.21
C THR A 2 5.40 26.57 -5.34
N GLU A 3 6.50 25.81 -5.39
CA GLU A 3 7.28 25.59 -6.65
C GLU A 3 7.91 24.18 -6.74
N ALA A 4 7.31 23.17 -6.09
CA ALA A 4 7.79 21.78 -6.20
C ALA A 4 6.65 20.80 -6.51
N LEU A 5 5.78 21.18 -7.47
CA LEU A 5 4.78 20.36 -8.19
C LEU A 5 3.63 19.73 -7.35
N PRO A 6 2.39 19.65 -7.90
CA PRO A 6 2.15 18.81 -9.08
C PRO A 6 1.33 19.50 -10.19
N GLY A 7 2.03 19.92 -11.24
CA GLY A 7 1.45 20.07 -12.57
C GLY A 7 1.00 18.72 -13.15
N VAL A 8 0.67 18.71 -14.45
CA VAL A 8 0.08 17.56 -15.18
C VAL A 8 0.82 16.21 -14.95
N VAL A 9 2.08 16.22 -14.54
CA VAL A 9 2.91 15.02 -14.29
C VAL A 9 2.95 14.58 -12.83
N GLY A 10 2.95 15.52 -11.88
CA GLY A 10 3.23 15.17 -10.48
C GLY A 10 2.08 14.45 -9.78
N TRP A 11 0.82 14.85 -10.05
CA TRP A 11 -0.36 14.20 -9.47
C TRP A 11 -0.49 12.75 -9.96
N PRO A 12 -0.40 12.46 -11.27
CA PRO A 12 -0.40 11.08 -11.75
C PRO A 12 0.72 10.25 -11.15
N LEU A 13 1.94 10.80 -11.06
CA LEU A 13 3.08 10.09 -10.47
C LEU A 13 2.80 9.71 -9.00
N LEU A 14 2.27 10.65 -8.20
CA LEU A 14 1.90 10.38 -6.81
C LEU A 14 0.85 9.26 -6.72
N VAL A 15 -0.19 9.32 -7.53
CA VAL A 15 -1.24 8.28 -7.56
C VAL A 15 -0.65 6.92 -7.92
N VAL A 16 0.23 6.86 -8.92
CA VAL A 16 0.89 5.60 -9.30
C VAL A 16 1.76 5.08 -8.16
N LEU A 17 2.63 5.91 -7.57
CA LEU A 17 3.53 5.49 -6.49
C LEU A 17 2.76 5.00 -5.27
N THR A 18 1.74 5.75 -4.84
CA THR A 18 0.92 5.36 -3.67
C THR A 18 0.03 4.16 -3.96
N GLY A 19 -0.46 4.01 -5.19
CA GLY A 19 -1.12 2.78 -5.63
C GLY A 19 -0.20 1.56 -5.54
N LEU A 20 1.05 1.67 -6.01
CA LEU A 20 2.05 0.59 -5.94
C LEU A 20 2.35 0.22 -4.47
N LEU A 21 2.46 1.22 -3.59
CA LEU A 21 2.59 0.98 -2.16
C LEU A 21 1.36 0.25 -1.60
N GLY A 22 0.14 0.64 -1.98
CA GLY A 22 -1.09 -0.06 -1.60
C GLY A 22 -1.13 -1.52 -2.08
N SER A 23 -0.68 -1.78 -3.31
CA SER A 23 -0.56 -3.14 -3.85
C SER A 23 0.44 -3.98 -3.03
N PHE A 24 1.57 -3.38 -2.63
CA PHE A 24 2.52 -4.02 -1.71
C PHE A 24 1.92 -4.26 -0.32
N LEU A 25 1.12 -3.33 0.22
CA LEU A 25 0.43 -3.54 1.49
C LEU A 25 -0.49 -4.77 1.46
N ASN A 26 -1.17 -5.05 0.35
CA ASN A 26 -1.95 -6.27 0.20
C ASN A 26 -1.11 -7.56 0.34
N VAL A 27 0.13 -7.55 -0.14
CA VAL A 27 1.10 -8.64 0.08
C VAL A 27 1.46 -8.75 1.57
N CYS A 28 1.78 -7.64 2.23
CA CYS A 28 2.09 -7.63 3.66
C CYS A 28 0.93 -8.16 4.51
N ILE A 29 -0.29 -7.66 4.28
CA ILE A 29 -1.50 -8.06 5.01
C ILE A 29 -1.75 -9.57 4.86
N SER A 30 -1.61 -10.10 3.64
CA SER A 30 -1.89 -11.53 3.39
C SER A 30 -0.81 -12.48 3.90
N ARG A 31 0.47 -12.05 3.92
CA ARG A 31 1.60 -12.97 4.15
C ARG A 31 2.22 -12.88 5.54
N LEU A 32 2.24 -11.70 6.15
CA LEU A 32 2.88 -11.51 7.47
C LEU A 32 2.24 -12.35 8.59
N PRO A 33 0.89 -12.47 8.69
CA PRO A 33 0.25 -13.26 9.74
C PRO A 33 0.60 -14.74 9.69
N VAL A 34 0.73 -15.28 8.48
CA VAL A 34 1.10 -16.67 8.22
C VAL A 34 2.62 -16.88 8.08
N ARG A 35 3.42 -15.85 8.38
CA ARG A 35 4.89 -15.85 8.35
C ARG A 35 5.50 -16.20 7.00
N GLU A 36 4.76 -15.99 5.92
CA GLU A 36 5.26 -16.15 4.56
C GLU A 36 6.21 -15.01 4.18
N SER A 37 7.06 -15.28 3.18
CA SER A 37 7.99 -14.28 2.63
C SER A 37 7.24 -13.26 1.76
N ILE A 38 7.53 -11.98 1.97
CA ILE A 38 6.99 -10.87 1.18
C ILE A 38 7.79 -10.61 -0.10
N VAL A 39 8.95 -11.24 -0.27
CA VAL A 39 9.87 -11.03 -1.41
C VAL A 39 9.71 -12.11 -2.47
N PHE A 40 9.64 -13.38 -2.05
CA PHE A 40 9.56 -14.54 -2.95
C PHE A 40 8.73 -15.66 -2.31
N PRO A 41 7.82 -16.33 -3.04
CA PRO A 41 7.51 -16.18 -4.48
C PRO A 41 6.73 -14.90 -4.79
N GLY A 42 6.68 -14.51 -6.07
CA GLY A 42 5.93 -13.33 -6.53
C GLY A 42 4.41 -13.44 -6.29
N SER A 43 3.67 -12.39 -6.67
CA SER A 43 2.20 -12.37 -6.56
C SER A 43 1.58 -13.50 -7.39
N HIS A 44 0.66 -14.25 -6.79
CA HIS A 44 0.00 -15.40 -7.40
C HIS A 44 -1.47 -15.43 -6.98
N CYS A 45 -2.31 -16.06 -7.81
CA CYS A 45 -3.71 -16.26 -7.47
C CYS A 45 -3.85 -17.30 -6.35
N PRO A 46 -4.59 -17.02 -5.25
CA PRO A 46 -4.73 -17.98 -4.15
C PRO A 46 -5.49 -19.25 -4.56
N ARG A 47 -6.30 -19.21 -5.63
CA ARG A 47 -7.14 -20.33 -6.07
C ARG A 47 -6.44 -21.26 -7.07
N CYS A 48 -5.81 -20.70 -8.10
CA CYS A 48 -5.16 -21.50 -9.14
C CYS A 48 -3.64 -21.46 -9.11
N GLN A 49 -3.04 -20.69 -8.20
CA GLN A 49 -1.59 -20.54 -8.03
C GLN A 49 -0.86 -20.00 -9.28
N ALA A 50 -1.59 -19.56 -10.30
CA ALA A 50 -1.02 -18.91 -11.46
C ALA A 50 -0.34 -17.60 -11.04
N ALA A 51 0.89 -17.39 -11.52
CA ALA A 51 1.62 -16.16 -11.33
C ALA A 51 0.84 -14.97 -11.92
N ILE A 52 0.73 -13.89 -11.14
CA ILE A 52 0.08 -12.65 -11.59
C ILE A 52 1.09 -11.89 -12.45
N ARG A 53 0.69 -11.54 -13.67
CA ARG A 53 1.53 -10.78 -14.60
C ARG A 53 1.76 -9.38 -14.04
N PHE A 54 2.92 -8.78 -14.32
CA PHE A 54 3.28 -7.48 -13.76
C PHE A 54 2.24 -6.38 -14.02
N TYR A 55 1.59 -6.38 -15.19
CA TYR A 55 0.53 -5.41 -15.52
C TYR A 55 -0.82 -5.73 -14.86
N ASP A 56 -1.05 -6.96 -14.42
CA ASP A 56 -2.22 -7.31 -13.61
C ASP A 56 -2.03 -6.88 -12.14
N ASN A 57 -0.82 -6.45 -11.74
CA ASN A 57 -0.55 -5.79 -10.46
C ASN A 57 -0.74 -4.25 -10.54
N VAL A 58 -1.22 -3.69 -11.66
CA VAL A 58 -1.49 -2.25 -11.75
C VAL A 58 -2.73 -1.92 -10.89
N PRO A 59 -2.56 -1.16 -9.80
CA PRO A 59 -3.61 -0.94 -8.78
C PRO A 59 -4.89 -0.39 -9.40
N LEU A 60 -6.05 -0.84 -8.91
CA LEU A 60 -7.42 -0.49 -9.33
C LEU A 60 -7.77 -0.74 -10.81
N LEU A 61 -6.89 -0.39 -11.74
CA LEU A 61 -7.07 -0.54 -13.18
C LEU A 61 -7.13 -2.01 -13.59
N SER A 62 -6.24 -2.85 -13.06
CA SER A 62 -6.27 -4.28 -13.36
C SER A 62 -7.54 -4.93 -12.81
N PHE A 63 -7.95 -4.55 -11.59
CA PHE A 63 -9.18 -5.03 -10.98
C PHE A 63 -10.42 -4.67 -11.81
N ALA A 64 -10.52 -3.41 -12.24
CA ALA A 64 -11.61 -2.93 -13.10
C ALA A 64 -11.59 -3.62 -14.46
N ALA A 65 -10.43 -3.69 -15.13
CA ALA A 65 -10.28 -4.30 -16.45
C ALA A 65 -10.59 -5.80 -16.45
N LEU A 66 -10.29 -6.51 -15.36
CA LEU A 66 -10.58 -7.95 -15.22
C LEU A 66 -12.02 -8.22 -14.72
N GLY A 67 -12.76 -7.18 -14.34
CA GLY A 67 -14.08 -7.29 -13.73
C GLY A 67 -14.05 -7.97 -12.37
N GLY A 68 -13.00 -7.71 -11.57
CA GLY A 68 -12.82 -8.27 -10.23
C GLY A 68 -12.59 -9.77 -10.21
N ARG A 69 -12.03 -10.37 -11.27
CA ARG A 69 -11.83 -11.81 -11.40
C ARG A 69 -10.42 -12.15 -11.86
N CYS A 70 -9.87 -13.27 -11.41
CA CYS A 70 -8.59 -13.77 -11.88
C CYS A 70 -8.62 -14.02 -13.39
N ARG A 71 -7.54 -13.63 -14.10
CA ARG A 71 -7.40 -13.86 -15.55
C ARG A 71 -7.40 -15.34 -15.92
N ALA A 72 -6.76 -16.18 -15.12
CA ALA A 72 -6.58 -17.60 -15.44
C ALA A 72 -7.80 -18.46 -15.05
N CYS A 73 -8.25 -18.37 -13.79
CA CYS A 73 -9.32 -19.24 -13.27
C CYS A 73 -10.69 -18.56 -13.10
N ARG A 74 -10.80 -17.25 -13.41
CA ARG A 74 -12.03 -16.44 -13.25
C ARG A 74 -12.62 -16.40 -11.83
N ALA A 75 -11.90 -16.91 -10.83
CA ALA A 75 -12.28 -16.79 -9.43
C ALA A 75 -12.36 -15.31 -9.02
N PRO A 76 -13.30 -14.92 -8.16
CA PRO A 76 -13.43 -13.54 -7.71
C PRO A 76 -12.19 -13.10 -6.92
N ILE A 77 -11.74 -11.88 -7.16
CA ILE A 77 -10.71 -11.20 -6.38
C ILE A 77 -11.43 -10.49 -5.22
N ALA A 78 -10.92 -10.66 -3.99
CA ALA A 78 -11.55 -10.08 -2.81
C ALA A 78 -11.56 -8.53 -2.89
N TRP A 79 -12.69 -7.92 -2.50
CA TRP A 79 -12.86 -6.46 -2.52
C TRP A 79 -11.89 -5.69 -1.62
N ARG A 80 -11.28 -6.39 -0.66
CA ARG A 80 -10.19 -5.84 0.15
C ARG A 80 -9.04 -5.29 -0.69
N TYR A 81 -8.66 -5.99 -1.75
CA TYR A 81 -7.50 -5.60 -2.56
C TYR A 81 -7.66 -4.19 -3.16
N PRO A 82 -8.72 -3.89 -3.94
CA PRO A 82 -8.94 -2.54 -4.44
C PRO A 82 -9.25 -1.54 -3.33
N LEU A 83 -9.85 -1.94 -2.21
CA LEU A 83 -10.10 -1.04 -1.09
C LEU A 83 -8.80 -0.53 -0.44
N VAL A 84 -7.85 -1.43 -0.15
CA VAL A 84 -6.53 -1.06 0.40
C VAL A 84 -5.77 -0.15 -0.56
N GLU A 85 -5.81 -0.44 -1.86
CA GLU A 85 -5.19 0.39 -2.90
C GLU A 85 -5.81 1.79 -2.96
N ALA A 86 -7.14 1.88 -2.98
CA ALA A 86 -7.85 3.16 -3.01
C ALA A 86 -7.60 3.99 -1.74
N LEU A 87 -7.61 3.36 -0.56
CA LEU A 87 -7.31 4.04 0.71
C LEU A 87 -5.88 4.56 0.74
N THR A 88 -4.92 3.75 0.25
CA THR A 88 -3.51 4.17 0.23
C THR A 88 -3.28 5.35 -0.71
N ILE A 89 -3.92 5.35 -1.90
CA ILE A 89 -3.90 6.49 -2.82
C ILE A 89 -4.55 7.71 -2.16
N GLY A 90 -5.73 7.56 -1.57
CA GLY A 90 -6.47 8.65 -0.93
C GLY A 90 -5.68 9.29 0.20
N VAL A 91 -5.09 8.48 1.09
CA VAL A 91 -4.24 8.94 2.19
C VAL A 91 -3.01 9.67 1.65
N GLY A 92 -2.31 9.10 0.66
CA GLY A 92 -1.13 9.73 0.07
C GLY A 92 -1.42 11.05 -0.62
N VAL A 93 -2.50 11.12 -1.41
CA VAL A 93 -2.96 12.36 -2.05
C VAL A 93 -3.33 13.41 -1.00
N LEU A 94 -4.07 13.03 0.04
CA LEU A 94 -4.47 13.95 1.10
C LEU A 94 -3.26 14.53 1.84
N ILE A 95 -2.28 13.69 2.17
CA ILE A 95 -1.04 14.10 2.84
C ILE A 95 -0.27 15.11 1.99
N VAL A 96 -0.03 14.81 0.71
CA VAL A 96 0.72 15.73 -0.17
C VAL A 96 -0.07 17.00 -0.46
N TRP A 97 -1.40 16.92 -0.56
CA TRP A 97 -2.23 18.11 -0.74
C TRP A 97 -2.17 19.05 0.47
N THR A 98 -2.14 18.50 1.69
CA THR A 98 -2.15 19.30 2.93
C THR A 98 -0.77 19.79 3.34
N LEU A 99 0.26 18.95 3.23
CA LEU A 99 1.60 19.22 3.74
C LEU A 99 2.63 19.52 2.64
N GLY A 100 2.25 19.38 1.37
CA GLY A 100 3.17 19.42 0.24
C GLY A 100 4.12 18.21 0.20
N PRO A 101 5.02 18.14 -0.80
CA PRO A 101 6.06 17.11 -0.88
C PRO A 101 7.21 17.42 0.09
N THR A 102 6.93 17.40 1.40
CA THR A 102 7.87 17.72 2.47
C THR A 102 8.34 16.47 3.21
N TRP A 103 9.36 16.62 4.06
CA TRP A 103 9.81 15.53 4.93
C TRP A 103 8.75 15.12 5.95
N GLU A 104 7.92 16.08 6.38
CA GLU A 104 6.77 15.80 7.23
C GLU A 104 5.74 14.92 6.51
N ALA A 105 5.43 15.22 5.25
CA ALA A 105 4.54 14.38 4.44
C ALA A 105 5.06 12.94 4.33
N LEU A 106 6.37 12.74 4.18
CA LEU A 106 6.94 11.39 4.16
C LEU A 106 6.76 10.67 5.49
N ARG A 107 6.99 11.34 6.63
CA ARG A 107 6.78 10.75 7.97
C ARG A 107 5.33 10.32 8.17
N VAL A 108 4.38 11.20 7.87
CA VAL A 108 2.95 10.92 7.98
C VAL A 108 2.52 9.82 7.01
N LEU A 109 3.09 9.78 5.80
CA LEU A 109 2.81 8.72 4.83
C LEU A 109 3.27 7.36 5.35
N LEU A 110 4.50 7.24 5.87
CA LEU A 110 5.01 5.99 6.43
C LEU A 110 4.14 5.48 7.59
N LEU A 111 3.72 6.38 8.47
CA LEU A 111 2.78 6.07 9.53
C LEU A 111 1.43 5.59 8.96
N GLY A 112 0.87 6.32 7.99
CA GLY A 112 -0.38 5.96 7.32
C GLY A 112 -0.34 4.58 6.66
N LEU A 113 0.74 4.25 5.96
CA LEU A 113 0.95 2.93 5.36
C LEU A 113 0.97 1.82 6.42
N GLY A 114 1.70 2.05 7.52
CA GLY A 114 1.75 1.13 8.65
C GLY A 114 0.37 0.91 9.29
N LEU A 115 -0.38 1.99 9.53
CA LEU A 115 -1.72 1.93 10.10
C LEU A 115 -2.71 1.20 9.20
N ILE A 116 -2.68 1.46 7.88
CA ILE A 116 -3.51 0.73 6.91
C ILE A 116 -3.18 -0.76 6.98
N ALA A 117 -1.89 -1.12 6.91
CA ALA A 117 -1.48 -2.52 6.94
C ALA A 117 -1.91 -3.22 8.24
N VAL A 118 -1.67 -2.60 9.40
CA VAL A 118 -2.06 -3.15 10.70
C VAL A 118 -3.57 -3.27 10.83
N THR A 119 -4.33 -2.24 10.42
CA THR A 119 -5.80 -2.24 10.51
C THR A 119 -6.41 -3.39 9.71
N PHE A 120 -6.02 -3.58 8.46
CA PHE A 120 -6.55 -4.68 7.66
C PHE A 120 -6.08 -6.05 8.15
N THR A 121 -4.84 -6.15 8.62
CA THR A 121 -4.34 -7.38 9.25
C THR A 121 -5.15 -7.75 10.49
N ASP A 122 -5.45 -6.76 11.34
CA ASP A 122 -6.26 -6.94 12.54
C ASP A 122 -7.71 -7.31 12.19
N LEU A 123 -8.32 -6.65 11.21
CA LEU A 123 -9.68 -6.97 10.76
C LEU A 123 -9.81 -8.41 10.21
N GLU A 124 -8.77 -8.95 9.56
CA GLU A 124 -8.78 -10.31 9.00
C GLU A 124 -8.33 -11.39 9.99
N HIS A 125 -7.36 -11.08 10.84
CA HIS A 125 -6.66 -12.08 11.64
C HIS A 125 -6.67 -11.81 13.15
N LEU A 126 -7.20 -10.66 13.59
CA LEU A 126 -7.19 -10.18 14.98
C LEU A 126 -5.78 -10.24 15.59
N LEU A 127 -4.78 -9.85 14.78
CA LEU A 127 -3.36 -9.94 15.11
C LEU A 127 -2.62 -8.70 14.63
N ILE A 128 -1.76 -8.16 15.49
CA ILE A 128 -0.91 -7.01 15.20
C ILE A 128 0.51 -7.53 14.87
N PRO A 129 0.99 -7.39 13.61
CA PRO A 129 2.27 -7.97 13.22
C PRO A 129 3.46 -7.16 13.76
N ASP A 130 4.26 -7.79 14.62
CA ASP A 130 5.51 -7.22 15.16
C ASP A 130 6.49 -6.75 14.09
N ARG A 131 6.46 -7.41 12.91
CA ARG A 131 7.27 -7.03 11.74
C ARG A 131 6.91 -5.66 11.17
N ILE A 132 5.75 -5.09 11.52
CA ILE A 132 5.36 -3.72 11.16
C ILE A 132 5.51 -2.80 12.38
N THR A 133 5.04 -3.23 13.55
CA THR A 133 5.00 -2.36 14.73
C THR A 133 6.38 -2.07 15.31
N LEU A 134 7.28 -3.04 15.43
CA LEU A 134 8.61 -2.80 16.00
C LEU A 134 9.45 -1.82 15.14
N PRO A 135 9.55 -1.99 13.81
CA PRO A 135 10.18 -0.97 12.97
C PRO A 135 9.45 0.37 13.03
N GLY A 136 8.11 0.36 13.08
CA GLY A 136 7.31 1.58 13.19
C GLY A 136 7.59 2.36 14.48
N ILE A 137 7.72 1.67 15.62
CA ILE A 137 8.12 2.26 16.90
C ILE A 137 9.51 2.89 16.78
N ALA A 138 10.47 2.16 16.22
CA ALA A 138 11.83 2.67 16.03
C ALA A 138 11.86 3.93 15.14
N VAL A 139 11.18 3.90 13.99
CA VAL A 139 11.05 5.05 13.09
C VAL A 139 10.36 6.22 13.79
N GLY A 140 9.29 5.97 14.54
CA GLY A 140 8.59 6.97 15.34
C GLY A 140 9.49 7.66 16.35
N PHE A 141 10.24 6.89 17.15
CA PHE A 141 11.21 7.45 18.10
C PHE A 141 12.33 8.24 17.39
N LEU A 142 12.95 7.67 16.36
CA LEU A 142 14.02 8.35 15.62
C LEU A 142 13.54 9.65 14.95
N SER A 143 12.27 9.71 14.54
CA SER A 143 11.68 10.90 13.93
C SER A 143 11.62 12.10 14.88
N GLN A 144 11.59 11.86 16.20
CA GLN A 144 11.59 12.91 17.22
C GLN A 144 12.99 13.48 17.47
N LEU A 145 14.04 12.69 17.18
CA LEU A 145 15.43 13.14 17.33
C LEU A 145 15.86 14.10 16.21
N TYR A 146 15.13 14.12 15.10
CA TYR A 146 15.34 15.03 13.98
C TYR A 146 14.09 15.90 13.77
N PRO A 147 13.92 16.99 14.54
CA PRO A 147 12.84 17.94 14.27
C PRO A 147 12.98 18.44 12.83
N ALA A 148 11.87 18.44 12.09
CA ALA A 148 11.90 19.08 10.77
C ALA A 148 12.23 20.57 10.96
N PRO A 149 13.03 21.17 10.06
CA PRO A 149 13.30 22.59 10.07
C PRO A 149 12.03 23.42 9.88
#